data_AF-A0A3G3GRE1-F1
#
_entry.id   AF-A0A3G3GRE1-F1
#
_cell.length_a   1.000
_cell.length_b   1.000
_cell.length_c   1.000
_cell.angle_alpha   90.00
_cell.angle_beta   90.00
_cell.angle_gamma   90.00
#
_symmetry.space_group_name_H-M   'P 1'
#
loop_
_entity.id
_entity.type
_entity.pdbx_description
1 polymer ?
#
loop_
_entity_poly.entity_id
_entity_poly.type
_entity_poly.pdbx_seq_one_letter_code
_entity_poly.pdbx_strand_id
1 'polypeptide(L)'
;MQQFLLILKNDWLILRRGKVLKMVVTLAVAAGLYSLFYGKTVIDRQRETIVTLQKDEKTRLDSLEAWAKLDTSIAANKAKWETATSAYEVNVPEGYRYAIYTPSDITPLSIGMRDLFPYYQDVWGRAIYRQIFQQEIANPQKLAVGHFDWAFVVIFILPLLLIVLSYNMLSSEKEQGTYSLLLAQPVSLRQIVLAKLSLRAALMVGFLAVISVLSVFVLGINFSENGGLWLRFFGVALAYGLFWLAVILAVVSFQKSSAFNALTLLAVWIVLIVVLPAFTQQWLTVSQPIDRSVFENLVRDEYSMERPDSVVLKDYYARHPDRYFPEDTAKRDPELRGYYARNEWVDLTLEPLVHAYEA
;
A
#
# COMPACT_ATOMS: atom_id res chain seq x y z
N MET A 1 -23.79 -12.72 38.39
CA MET A 1 -23.93 -13.17 36.98
C MET A 1 -25.30 -12.84 36.38
N GLN A 2 -26.41 -13.12 37.07
CA GLN A 2 -27.77 -12.84 36.57
C GLN A 2 -28.02 -11.35 36.22
N GLN A 3 -27.59 -10.42 37.07
CA GLN A 3 -27.74 -8.97 36.82
C GLN A 3 -26.98 -8.48 35.58
N PHE A 4 -25.77 -9.00 35.34
CA PHE A 4 -24.97 -8.67 34.16
C PHE A 4 -25.67 -9.09 32.86
N LEU A 5 -26.20 -10.31 32.83
CA LEU A 5 -26.97 -10.82 31.69
C LEU A 5 -28.26 -10.02 31.47
N LEU A 6 -28.90 -9.57 32.55
CA LEU A 6 -30.11 -8.76 32.47
C LEU A 6 -29.83 -7.37 31.85
N ILE A 7 -28.74 -6.71 32.26
CA ILE A 7 -28.30 -5.45 31.65
C ILE A 7 -28.00 -5.65 30.17
N LEU A 8 -27.24 -6.70 29.83
CA LEU A 8 -26.89 -7.01 28.45
C LEU A 8 -28.13 -7.27 27.58
N LYS A 9 -29.09 -8.06 28.07
CA LYS A 9 -30.35 -8.34 27.39
C LYS A 9 -31.17 -7.08 27.15
N ASN A 10 -31.31 -6.24 28.17
CA ASN A 10 -32.09 -5.00 28.05
C ASN A 10 -31.46 -4.03 27.07
N ASP A 11 -30.14 -3.87 27.16
CA ASP A 11 -29.41 -2.98 26.26
C ASP A 11 -29.45 -3.47 24.80
N TRP A 12 -29.34 -4.78 24.57
CA TRP A 12 -29.58 -5.39 23.27
C TRP A 12 -30.98 -5.11 22.72
N LEU A 13 -32.02 -5.21 23.54
CA LEU A 13 -33.38 -4.89 23.13
C LEU A 13 -33.54 -3.41 22.74
N ILE A 14 -32.91 -2.50 23.49
CA ILE A 14 -32.90 -1.06 23.18
C ILE A 14 -32.22 -0.83 21.82
N LEU A 15 -31.01 -1.36 21.62
CA LEU A 15 -30.27 -1.21 20.38
C LEU A 15 -31.02 -1.78 19.17
N ARG A 16 -31.57 -3.00 19.31
CA ARG A 16 -32.30 -3.69 18.23
C ARG A 16 -33.58 -2.97 17.82
N ARG A 17 -34.25 -2.31 18.77
CA ARG A 17 -35.46 -1.50 18.50
C ARG A 17 -35.10 -0.16 17.84
N GLY A 18 -33.90 0.37 18.11
CA GLY A 18 -33.40 1.61 17.52
C GLY A 18 -33.12 1.49 16.01
N LYS A 19 -33.35 2.58 15.27
CA LYS A 19 -32.96 2.70 13.85
C LYS A 19 -31.45 2.77 13.67
N VAL A 20 -30.73 3.28 14.67
CA VAL A 20 -29.28 3.49 14.64
C VAL A 20 -28.53 2.17 14.44
N LEU A 21 -28.87 1.11 15.18
CA LEU A 21 -28.19 -0.18 15.01
C LEU A 21 -28.38 -0.74 13.61
N LYS A 22 -29.60 -0.66 13.06
CA LYS A 22 -29.89 -1.13 11.69
C LYS A 22 -29.06 -0.35 10.67
N MET A 23 -29.02 0.97 10.79
CA MET A 23 -28.22 1.83 9.92
C MET A 23 -26.73 1.50 10.00
N VAL A 24 -26.18 1.37 11.23
CA VAL A 24 -24.78 1.04 11.47
C VAL A 24 -24.42 -0.33 10.91
N VAL A 25 -25.23 -1.36 11.16
CA VAL A 25 -25.00 -2.72 10.65
C VAL A 25 -25.08 -2.75 9.12
N THR A 26 -26.09 -2.12 8.52
CA THR A 26 -26.20 -2.05 7.06
C THR A 26 -25.00 -1.34 6.44
N LEU A 27 -24.60 -0.19 6.98
CA LEU A 27 -23.43 0.55 6.50
C LEU A 27 -22.15 -0.28 6.66
N ALA A 28 -21.96 -0.92 7.82
CA ALA A 28 -20.79 -1.74 8.11
C ALA A 28 -20.67 -2.90 7.13
N VAL A 29 -21.75 -3.65 6.93
CA VAL A 29 -21.78 -4.80 6.01
C VAL A 29 -21.60 -4.34 4.56
N ALA A 30 -22.27 -3.26 4.14
CA ALA A 30 -22.11 -2.71 2.80
C ALA A 30 -20.66 -2.26 2.54
N ALA A 31 -20.06 -1.51 3.47
CA ALA A 31 -18.67 -1.08 3.38
C ALA A 31 -17.71 -2.29 3.36
N GLY A 32 -17.90 -3.26 4.26
CA GLY A 32 -17.09 -4.48 4.31
C GLY A 32 -17.14 -5.26 2.99
N LEU A 33 -18.34 -5.56 2.49
CA LEU A 33 -18.51 -6.29 1.23
C LEU A 33 -17.95 -5.52 0.02
N TYR A 34 -18.22 -4.22 -0.07
CA TYR A 34 -17.69 -3.38 -1.14
C TYR A 34 -16.16 -3.34 -1.10
N SER A 35 -15.56 -3.26 0.08
CA SER A 35 -14.10 -3.23 0.23
C SER A 35 -13.41 -4.50 -0.26
N LEU A 36 -14.01 -5.68 -0.01
CA LEU A 36 -13.49 -6.95 -0.53
C LEU A 36 -13.61 -7.02 -2.06
N PHE A 37 -14.74 -6.58 -2.61
CA PHE A 37 -14.96 -6.57 -4.05
C PHE A 37 -14.01 -5.58 -4.76
N TYR A 38 -13.84 -4.39 -4.21
CA TYR A 38 -12.92 -3.37 -4.70
C TYR A 38 -11.47 -3.89 -4.68
N GLY A 39 -11.03 -4.40 -3.51
CA GLY A 39 -9.70 -4.98 -3.35
C GLY A 39 -9.42 -6.09 -4.37
N LYS A 40 -10.35 -7.03 -4.52
CA LYS A 40 -10.24 -8.12 -5.50
C LYS A 40 -10.08 -7.59 -6.92
N THR A 41 -10.93 -6.64 -7.31
CA THR A 41 -10.94 -6.09 -8.67
C THR A 41 -9.63 -5.38 -9.01
N VAL A 42 -9.05 -4.65 -8.05
CA VAL A 42 -7.76 -3.96 -8.26
C VAL A 42 -6.63 -4.99 -8.42
N ILE A 43 -6.56 -5.98 -7.54
CA ILE A 43 -5.47 -6.97 -7.55
C ILE A 43 -5.57 -7.94 -8.73
N ASP A 44 -6.77 -8.34 -9.14
CA ASP A 44 -6.97 -9.18 -10.33
C ASP A 44 -6.46 -8.49 -11.59
N ARG A 45 -6.77 -7.20 -11.77
CA ARG A 45 -6.23 -6.41 -12.90
C ARG A 45 -4.71 -6.40 -12.90
N GLN A 46 -4.09 -6.22 -11.74
CA GLN A 46 -2.63 -6.24 -11.64
C GLN A 46 -2.05 -7.62 -11.95
N ARG A 47 -2.70 -8.70 -11.53
CA ARG A 47 -2.31 -10.08 -11.88
C ARG A 47 -2.42 -10.32 -13.38
N GLU A 48 -3.50 -9.88 -14.02
CA GLU A 48 -3.68 -9.95 -15.48
C GLU A 48 -2.59 -9.16 -16.22
N THR A 49 -2.25 -7.96 -15.74
CA THR A 49 -1.14 -7.17 -16.27
C THR A 49 0.18 -7.93 -16.11
N ILE A 50 0.50 -8.46 -14.93
CA ILE A 50 1.73 -9.24 -14.69
C ILE A 50 1.84 -10.43 -15.65
N VAL A 51 0.76 -11.20 -15.82
CA VAL A 51 0.74 -12.34 -16.75
C VAL A 51 1.01 -11.88 -18.19
N THR A 52 0.44 -10.75 -18.59
CA THR A 52 0.66 -10.16 -19.91
C THR A 52 2.12 -9.74 -20.09
N LEU A 53 2.70 -9.05 -19.10
CA LEU A 53 4.10 -8.61 -19.10
C LEU A 53 5.08 -9.80 -19.15
N GLN A 54 4.82 -10.84 -18.36
CA GLN A 54 5.65 -12.05 -18.36
C GLN A 54 5.58 -12.80 -19.70
N LYS A 55 4.39 -12.85 -20.32
CA LYS A 55 4.22 -13.45 -21.65
C LYS A 55 4.93 -12.63 -22.72
N ASP A 56 4.83 -11.31 -22.66
CA ASP A 56 5.53 -10.37 -23.53
C ASP A 56 7.05 -10.54 -23.42
N GLU A 57 7.60 -10.46 -22.20
CA GLU A 57 9.03 -10.67 -21.94
C GLU A 57 9.49 -12.02 -22.49
N LYS A 58 8.79 -13.11 -22.16
CA LYS A 58 9.15 -14.44 -22.65
C LYS A 58 9.15 -14.50 -24.18
N THR A 59 8.09 -14.00 -24.82
CA THR A 59 7.97 -14.03 -26.29
C THR A 59 9.09 -13.24 -26.96
N ARG A 60 9.43 -12.07 -26.41
CA ARG A 60 10.51 -11.21 -26.90
C ARG A 60 11.86 -11.89 -26.75
N LEU A 61 12.18 -12.41 -25.56
CA LEU A 61 13.47 -13.08 -25.30
C LEU A 61 13.62 -14.39 -26.09
N ASP A 62 12.57 -15.21 -26.20
CA ASP A 62 12.57 -16.43 -27.02
C ASP A 62 12.78 -16.08 -28.51
N SER A 63 12.20 -14.96 -28.97
CA SER A 63 12.39 -14.46 -30.34
C SER A 63 13.83 -14.03 -30.59
N LEU A 64 14.46 -13.31 -29.66
CA LEU A 64 15.87 -12.94 -29.76
C LEU A 64 16.77 -14.19 -29.82
N GLU A 65 16.53 -15.19 -28.97
CA GLU A 65 17.29 -16.43 -29.00
C GLU A 65 17.14 -17.17 -30.34
N ALA A 66 15.93 -17.22 -30.89
CA ALA A 66 15.69 -17.81 -32.19
C ALA A 66 16.36 -17.02 -33.32
N TRP A 67 16.30 -15.69 -33.27
CA TRP A 67 16.89 -14.80 -34.26
C TRP A 67 18.42 -14.88 -34.29
N ALA A 68 19.05 -15.07 -33.13
CA ALA A 68 20.50 -15.27 -33.03
C ALA A 68 20.98 -16.54 -33.75
N LYS A 69 20.08 -17.50 -34.01
CA LYS A 69 20.37 -18.79 -34.68
C LYS A 69 19.94 -18.81 -36.16
N LEU A 70 19.43 -17.70 -36.71
CA LEU A 70 18.97 -17.66 -38.09
C LEU A 70 20.13 -17.80 -39.09
N ASP A 71 19.86 -18.49 -40.20
CA ASP A 71 20.79 -18.55 -41.33
C ASP A 71 20.85 -17.20 -42.06
N THR A 72 22.00 -16.54 -41.99
CA THR A 72 22.27 -15.24 -42.61
C THR A 72 22.47 -15.30 -44.13
N SER A 73 22.56 -16.50 -44.72
CA SER A 73 22.58 -16.67 -46.18
C SER A 73 21.29 -16.20 -46.84
N ILE A 74 20.18 -16.20 -46.07
CA ILE A 74 18.88 -15.68 -46.48
C ILE A 74 18.80 -14.19 -46.14
N ALA A 75 18.71 -13.32 -47.15
CA ALA A 75 18.71 -11.86 -46.97
C ALA A 75 17.63 -11.35 -45.99
N ALA A 76 16.45 -11.99 -45.97
CA ALA A 76 15.35 -11.64 -45.05
C ALA A 76 15.67 -11.91 -43.56
N ASN A 77 16.62 -12.80 -43.27
CA ASN A 77 17.01 -13.15 -41.90
C ASN A 77 18.05 -12.20 -41.32
N LYS A 78 18.81 -11.52 -42.18
CA LYS A 78 19.99 -10.74 -41.80
C LYS A 78 19.68 -9.67 -40.73
N ALA A 79 18.62 -8.88 -40.94
CA ALA A 79 18.25 -7.82 -40.00
C ALA A 79 17.92 -8.37 -38.59
N LYS A 80 17.15 -9.47 -38.51
CA LYS A 80 16.79 -10.10 -37.23
C LYS A 80 18.01 -10.67 -36.52
N TRP A 81 18.90 -11.30 -37.27
CA TRP A 81 20.15 -11.83 -36.74
C TRP A 81 21.07 -10.71 -36.21
N GLU A 82 21.17 -9.58 -36.92
CA GLU A 82 21.96 -8.41 -36.49
C GLU A 82 21.41 -7.84 -35.18
N THR A 83 20.09 -7.67 -35.04
CA THR A 83 19.45 -7.25 -33.78
C THR A 83 19.77 -8.22 -32.64
N ALA A 84 19.63 -9.53 -32.87
CA ALA A 84 19.80 -10.54 -31.82
C ALA A 84 21.27 -10.83 -31.44
N THR A 85 22.24 -10.43 -32.26
CA THR A 85 23.67 -10.59 -31.98
C THR A 85 24.35 -9.29 -31.56
N SER A 86 23.68 -8.15 -31.72
CA SER A 86 24.15 -6.87 -31.21
C SER A 86 23.99 -6.79 -29.69
N ALA A 87 25.11 -6.64 -28.97
CA ALA A 87 25.10 -6.44 -27.52
C ALA A 87 24.30 -5.20 -27.10
N TYR A 88 24.24 -4.18 -27.97
CA TYR A 88 23.45 -2.99 -27.73
C TYR A 88 21.96 -3.25 -27.88
N GLU A 89 21.52 -3.78 -29.02
CA GLU A 89 20.09 -3.99 -29.30
C GLU A 89 19.48 -4.99 -28.32
N VAL A 90 20.22 -6.05 -27.97
CA VAL A 90 19.83 -7.02 -26.93
C VAL A 90 19.75 -6.35 -25.57
N ASN A 91 20.53 -5.31 -25.27
CA ASN A 91 20.39 -4.59 -24.01
C ASN A 91 19.25 -3.56 -24.10
N VAL A 92 19.17 -2.80 -25.19
CA VAL A 92 18.23 -1.71 -25.47
C VAL A 92 17.97 -1.62 -26.98
N PRO A 93 16.72 -1.74 -27.49
CA PRO A 93 15.46 -1.81 -26.76
C PRO A 93 14.90 -3.24 -26.56
N GLU A 94 15.63 -4.31 -26.91
CA GLU A 94 14.97 -5.61 -27.07
C GLU A 94 15.03 -6.54 -25.84
N GLY A 95 16.07 -6.50 -25.00
CA GLY A 95 16.24 -7.48 -23.92
C GLY A 95 16.02 -6.96 -22.50
N TYR A 96 15.25 -5.88 -22.33
CA TYR A 96 14.78 -5.48 -21.00
C TYR A 96 13.97 -6.58 -20.33
N ARG A 97 13.95 -6.54 -19.00
CA ARG A 97 13.19 -7.46 -18.15
C ARG A 97 12.29 -6.69 -17.21
N TYR A 98 11.20 -7.29 -16.76
CA TYR A 98 10.35 -6.68 -15.76
C TYR A 98 10.76 -7.10 -14.35
N ALA A 99 11.12 -6.13 -13.50
CA ALA A 99 11.15 -6.33 -12.06
C ALA A 99 9.71 -6.30 -11.53
N ILE A 100 9.19 -7.44 -11.08
CA ILE A 100 7.77 -7.59 -10.71
C ILE A 100 7.62 -7.83 -9.20
N TYR A 101 6.75 -7.05 -8.56
CA TYR A 101 6.29 -7.26 -7.20
C TYR A 101 4.91 -7.92 -7.17
N THR A 102 4.90 -9.25 -7.17
CA THR A 102 3.70 -10.08 -7.28
C THR A 102 2.80 -9.96 -6.04
N PRO A 103 1.50 -9.65 -6.20
CA PRO A 103 0.55 -9.60 -5.10
C PRO A 103 0.21 -10.99 -4.55
N SER A 104 0.37 -11.16 -3.24
CA SER A 104 -0.16 -12.32 -2.51
C SER A 104 -1.70 -12.28 -2.42
N ASP A 105 -2.34 -13.41 -2.10
CA ASP A 105 -3.81 -13.52 -2.03
C ASP A 105 -4.46 -12.68 -0.93
N ILE A 106 -3.67 -12.20 0.03
CA ILE A 106 -4.14 -11.31 1.10
C ILE A 106 -3.99 -9.83 0.76
N THR A 107 -3.22 -9.49 -0.29
CA THR A 107 -3.01 -8.11 -0.75
C THR A 107 -4.32 -7.36 -1.01
N PRO A 108 -5.41 -7.99 -1.51
CA PRO A 108 -6.69 -7.30 -1.65
C PRO A 108 -7.28 -6.74 -0.34
N LEU A 109 -6.88 -7.26 0.83
CA LEU A 109 -7.31 -6.74 2.13
C LEU A 109 -6.63 -5.41 2.49
N SER A 110 -5.42 -5.19 1.99
CA SER A 110 -4.64 -3.98 2.20
C SER A 110 -3.74 -3.74 0.98
N ILE A 111 -4.22 -2.92 0.06
CA ILE A 111 -3.51 -2.58 -1.17
C ILE A 111 -2.27 -1.73 -0.83
N GLY A 112 -2.38 -0.91 0.23
CA GLY A 112 -1.29 -0.08 0.72
C GLY A 112 -0.89 0.99 -0.29
N MET A 113 0.42 1.16 -0.50
CA MET A 113 0.97 2.20 -1.37
C MET A 113 1.27 1.72 -2.79
N ARG A 114 0.63 0.64 -3.26
CA ARG A 114 0.90 0.04 -4.59
C ARG A 114 0.41 0.90 -5.78
N ASP A 115 -0.23 2.03 -5.50
CA ASP A 115 -0.54 3.11 -6.45
C ASP A 115 0.54 4.20 -6.51
N LEU A 116 1.36 4.33 -5.46
CA LEU A 116 2.48 5.29 -5.38
C LEU A 116 3.81 4.63 -5.74
N PHE A 117 3.94 3.35 -5.42
CA PHE A 117 5.10 2.53 -5.76
C PHE A 117 4.65 1.48 -6.77
N PRO A 118 5.15 1.54 -8.02
CA PRO A 118 4.70 0.64 -9.07
C PRO A 118 4.99 -0.82 -8.71
N TYR A 119 4.05 -1.70 -9.06
CA TYR A 119 4.18 -3.14 -8.81
C TYR A 119 4.97 -3.87 -9.91
N TYR A 120 5.39 -3.15 -10.95
CA TYR A 120 6.33 -3.63 -11.95
C TYR A 120 7.15 -2.45 -12.49
N GLN A 121 8.39 -2.70 -12.90
CA GLN A 121 9.27 -1.74 -13.57
C GLN A 121 10.01 -2.47 -14.71
N ASP A 122 10.12 -1.85 -15.88
CA ASP A 122 11.04 -2.31 -16.91
C ASP A 122 12.48 -1.96 -16.53
N VAL A 123 13.35 -2.97 -16.55
CA VAL A 123 14.75 -2.88 -16.16
C VAL A 123 15.63 -3.17 -17.37
N TRP A 124 16.39 -2.16 -17.74
CA TRP A 124 17.39 -2.13 -18.79
C TRP A 124 18.80 -2.26 -18.19
N GLY A 125 19.76 -2.78 -18.95
CA GLY A 125 21.18 -2.83 -18.56
C GLY A 125 21.91 -1.50 -18.80
N ARG A 126 21.28 -0.38 -18.42
CA ARG A 126 21.84 0.99 -18.49
C ARG A 126 21.24 1.84 -17.37
N ALA A 127 21.93 2.86 -16.87
CA ALA A 127 21.26 3.99 -16.25
C ALA A 127 20.26 3.66 -15.13
N ILE A 128 20.62 2.83 -14.15
CA ILE A 128 19.62 2.25 -13.24
C ILE A 128 18.88 3.33 -12.46
N TYR A 129 19.56 4.39 -12.03
CA TYR A 129 18.92 5.48 -11.30
C TYR A 129 17.98 6.31 -12.17
N ARG A 130 18.27 6.45 -13.47
CA ARG A 130 17.32 7.05 -14.41
C ARG A 130 16.06 6.23 -14.54
N GLN A 131 16.14 4.91 -14.40
CA GLN A 131 14.96 4.05 -14.53
C GLN A 131 14.09 4.10 -13.28
N ILE A 132 14.72 4.12 -12.11
CA ILE A 132 14.02 4.12 -10.81
C ILE A 132 13.42 5.50 -10.49
N PHE A 133 14.15 6.57 -10.80
CA PHE A 133 13.77 7.95 -10.46
C PHE A 133 13.20 8.70 -11.67
N GLN A 134 12.24 8.06 -12.35
CA GLN A 134 11.46 8.73 -13.40
C GLN A 134 10.26 9.46 -12.81
N GLN A 135 10.00 10.65 -13.33
CA GLN A 135 8.75 11.35 -13.06
C GLN A 135 7.60 10.60 -13.72
N GLU A 136 6.84 9.83 -12.93
CA GLU A 136 5.58 9.29 -13.40
C GLU A 136 4.53 10.40 -13.49
N ILE A 137 3.84 10.47 -14.64
CA ILE A 137 2.67 11.34 -14.79
C ILE A 137 1.48 10.63 -14.12
N ALA A 138 1.43 10.68 -12.80
CA ALA A 138 0.29 10.21 -12.03
C ALA A 138 -0.72 11.34 -11.82
N ASN A 139 -2.01 11.02 -11.86
CA ASN A 139 -3.06 11.99 -11.53
C ASN A 139 -3.05 12.24 -10.01
N PRO A 140 -2.64 13.43 -9.52
CA PRO A 140 -2.48 13.68 -8.09
C PRO A 140 -3.81 13.59 -7.33
N GLN A 141 -4.93 13.92 -7.98
CA GLN A 141 -6.26 13.84 -7.39
C GLN A 141 -6.68 12.38 -7.17
N LYS A 142 -6.31 11.47 -8.09
CA LYS A 142 -6.58 10.04 -7.94
C LYS A 142 -5.79 9.45 -6.78
N LEU A 143 -4.51 9.81 -6.66
CA LEU A 143 -3.64 9.35 -5.57
C LEU A 143 -4.10 9.83 -4.19
N ALA A 144 -4.61 11.07 -4.10
CA ALA A 144 -5.08 11.65 -2.84
C ALA A 144 -6.34 10.97 -2.25
N VAL A 145 -7.18 10.35 -3.09
CA VAL A 145 -8.41 9.67 -2.64
C VAL A 145 -8.11 8.30 -2.01
N GLY A 146 -7.01 7.66 -2.42
CA GLY A 146 -6.62 6.33 -1.93
C GLY A 146 -7.57 5.21 -2.35
N HIS A 147 -7.37 4.03 -1.75
CA HIS A 147 -8.17 2.84 -2.02
C HIS A 147 -9.26 2.61 -0.96
N PHE A 148 -10.40 2.10 -1.40
CA PHE A 148 -11.44 1.60 -0.51
C PHE A 148 -11.25 0.08 -0.28
N ASP A 149 -10.17 -0.30 0.40
CA ASP A 149 -9.87 -1.69 0.76
C ASP A 149 -10.34 -2.02 2.19
N TRP A 150 -10.14 -3.27 2.63
CA TRP A 150 -10.60 -3.68 3.97
C TRP A 150 -9.85 -2.96 5.09
N ALA A 151 -8.55 -2.68 4.90
CA ALA A 151 -7.77 -1.84 5.81
C ALA A 151 -8.37 -0.44 5.97
N PHE A 152 -8.86 0.19 4.89
CA PHE A 152 -9.56 1.46 4.95
C PHE A 152 -10.83 1.37 5.83
N VAL A 153 -11.64 0.32 5.66
CA VAL A 153 -12.83 0.10 6.50
C VAL A 153 -12.46 -0.05 7.97
N VAL A 154 -11.42 -0.82 8.28
CA VAL A 154 -10.94 -1.01 9.66
C VAL A 154 -10.37 0.27 10.25
N ILE A 155 -9.56 1.02 9.50
CA ILE A 155 -8.86 2.21 10.01
C ILE A 155 -9.83 3.38 10.16
N PHE A 156 -10.62 3.69 9.14
CA PHE A 156 -11.43 4.91 9.08
C PHE A 156 -12.88 4.70 9.56
N ILE A 157 -13.52 3.62 9.10
CA ILE A 157 -14.97 3.43 9.29
C ILE A 157 -15.27 2.79 10.64
N LEU A 158 -14.58 1.70 10.99
CA LEU A 158 -14.82 0.96 12.25
C LEU A 158 -14.83 1.86 13.49
N PRO A 159 -13.88 2.81 13.69
CA PRO A 159 -13.93 3.72 14.83
C PRO A 159 -15.19 4.56 14.88
N LEU A 160 -15.64 5.10 13.74
CA LEU A 160 -16.86 5.90 13.66
C LEU A 160 -18.10 5.09 14.01
N LEU A 161 -18.17 3.83 13.54
CA LEU A 161 -19.26 2.93 13.90
C LEU A 161 -19.29 2.66 15.42
N LEU A 162 -18.12 2.40 16.01
CA LEU A 162 -17.99 2.20 17.46
C LEU A 162 -18.40 3.45 18.25
N ILE A 163 -17.98 4.64 17.81
CA ILE A 163 -18.34 5.93 18.42
C ILE A 163 -19.86 6.12 18.37
N VAL A 164 -20.49 5.96 17.20
CA VAL A 164 -21.94 6.12 17.04
C VAL A 164 -22.74 5.17 17.94
N LEU A 165 -22.26 3.94 18.14
CA LEU A 165 -22.92 2.95 18.99
C LEU A 165 -22.72 3.16 20.50
N SER A 166 -21.79 4.03 20.89
CA SER A 166 -21.28 4.06 22.27
C SER A 166 -21.17 5.45 22.91
N TYR A 167 -21.20 6.54 22.13
CA TYR A 167 -20.95 7.90 22.63
C TYR A 167 -21.91 8.30 23.76
N ASN A 168 -23.16 7.83 23.70
CA ASN A 168 -24.20 8.14 24.67
C ASN A 168 -24.46 7.03 25.70
N MET A 169 -23.61 6.01 25.78
CA MET A 169 -23.84 4.77 26.54
C MET A 169 -24.22 5.00 28.02
N LEU A 170 -23.66 6.03 28.65
CA LEU A 170 -24.01 6.46 30.02
C LEU A 170 -24.83 7.75 30.06
N SER A 171 -24.55 8.70 29.17
CA SER A 171 -25.18 10.02 29.19
C SER A 171 -26.66 9.95 28.83
N SER A 172 -27.09 8.99 28.01
CA SER A 172 -28.51 8.80 27.68
C SER A 172 -29.36 8.50 28.91
N GLU A 173 -28.84 7.74 29.87
CA GLU A 173 -29.55 7.42 31.13
C GLU A 173 -29.68 8.67 32.01
N LYS A 174 -28.66 9.54 32.01
CA LYS A 174 -28.69 10.80 32.76
C LYS A 174 -29.68 11.78 32.14
N GLU A 175 -29.64 11.92 30.83
CA GLU A 175 -30.51 12.82 30.06
C GLU A 175 -31.98 12.40 30.12
N GLN A 176 -32.26 11.10 30.24
CA GLN A 176 -33.62 10.56 30.40
C GLN A 176 -34.09 10.49 31.87
N GLY A 177 -33.24 10.87 32.83
CA GLY A 177 -33.56 10.80 34.26
C GLY A 177 -33.62 9.38 34.84
N THR A 178 -33.23 8.35 34.08
CA THR A 178 -33.23 6.95 34.52
C THR A 178 -31.96 6.55 35.27
N TYR A 179 -30.93 7.40 35.26
CA TYR A 179 -29.64 7.13 35.90
C TYR A 179 -29.74 6.87 37.41
N SER A 180 -30.53 7.67 38.14
CA SER A 180 -30.75 7.47 39.59
C SER A 180 -31.49 6.17 39.89
N LEU A 181 -32.49 5.82 39.08
CA LEU A 181 -33.22 4.55 39.19
C LEU A 181 -32.31 3.34 38.94
N LEU A 182 -31.40 3.45 37.97
CA LEU A 182 -30.45 2.40 37.64
C LEU A 182 -29.43 2.17 38.77
N LEU A 183 -28.97 3.25 39.44
CA LEU A 183 -28.06 3.16 40.58
C LEU A 183 -28.73 2.78 41.91
N ALA A 184 -30.06 2.90 42.01
CA ALA A 184 -30.82 2.40 43.16
C ALA A 184 -30.95 0.87 43.18
N GLN A 185 -30.71 0.21 42.03
CA GLN A 185 -30.62 -1.24 41.94
C GLN A 185 -29.30 -1.73 42.55
N PRO A 186 -29.22 -2.98 43.03
CA PRO A 186 -28.01 -3.57 43.60
C PRO A 186 -26.97 -3.93 42.51
N VAL A 187 -26.60 -2.96 41.66
CA VAL A 187 -25.63 -3.06 40.57
C VAL A 187 -24.66 -1.88 40.60
N SER A 188 -23.37 -2.18 40.40
CA SER A 188 -22.35 -1.13 40.34
C SER A 188 -22.31 -0.46 38.96
N LEU A 189 -21.92 0.83 38.91
CA LEU A 189 -21.67 1.54 37.65
C LEU A 189 -20.68 0.78 36.75
N ARG A 190 -19.64 0.19 37.35
CA ARG A 190 -18.65 -0.62 36.62
C ARG A 190 -19.29 -1.82 35.93
N GLN A 191 -20.20 -2.53 36.59
CA GLN A 191 -20.91 -3.66 35.99
C GLN A 191 -21.81 -3.21 34.83
N ILE A 192 -22.50 -2.07 34.97
CA ILE A 192 -23.34 -1.50 33.92
C ILE A 192 -22.48 -1.17 32.69
N VAL A 193 -21.38 -0.44 32.89
CA VAL A 193 -20.48 -0.03 31.81
C VAL A 193 -19.86 -1.24 31.12
N LEU A 194 -19.34 -2.21 31.88
CA LEU A 194 -18.72 -3.42 31.30
C LEU A 194 -19.75 -4.27 30.54
N ALA A 195 -20.98 -4.40 31.03
CA ALA A 195 -22.03 -5.11 30.32
C ALA A 195 -22.36 -4.44 28.99
N LYS A 196 -22.62 -3.13 29.00
CA LYS A 196 -22.90 -2.37 27.77
C LYS A 196 -21.72 -2.39 26.80
N LEU A 197 -20.48 -2.22 27.28
CA LEU A 197 -19.28 -2.25 26.44
C LEU A 197 -19.04 -3.64 25.84
N SER A 198 -19.26 -4.71 26.61
CA SER A 198 -19.12 -6.09 26.13
C SER A 198 -20.05 -6.40 24.95
N LEU A 199 -21.26 -5.83 24.95
CA LEU A 199 -22.18 -5.95 23.82
C LEU A 199 -21.63 -5.27 22.55
N ARG A 200 -21.03 -4.08 22.65
CA ARG A 200 -20.41 -3.41 21.50
C ARG A 200 -19.15 -4.15 21.04
N ALA A 201 -18.36 -4.66 21.98
CA ALA A 201 -17.22 -5.53 21.67
C ALA A 201 -17.67 -6.79 20.91
N ALA A 202 -18.75 -7.44 21.33
CA ALA A 202 -19.29 -8.61 20.63
C ALA A 202 -19.79 -8.26 19.21
N LEU A 203 -20.46 -7.12 19.04
CA LEU A 203 -20.89 -6.65 17.71
C LEU A 203 -19.69 -6.33 16.79
N MET A 204 -18.67 -5.68 17.34
CA MET A 204 -17.41 -5.37 16.65
C MET A 204 -16.68 -6.64 16.22
N VAL A 205 -16.48 -7.58 17.15
CA VAL A 205 -15.82 -8.87 16.89
C VAL A 205 -16.62 -9.67 15.87
N GLY A 206 -17.96 -9.71 16.01
CA GLY A 206 -18.83 -10.39 15.06
C GLY A 206 -18.73 -9.81 13.65
N PHE A 207 -18.74 -8.48 13.53
CA PHE A 207 -18.53 -7.80 12.25
C PHE A 207 -17.18 -8.14 11.62
N LEU A 208 -16.09 -7.96 12.38
CA LEU A 208 -14.74 -8.26 11.90
C LEU A 208 -14.61 -9.74 11.51
N ALA A 209 -15.12 -10.66 12.32
CA ALA A 209 -15.06 -12.09 12.06
C ALA A 209 -15.83 -12.48 10.81
N VAL A 210 -17.07 -11.99 10.64
CA VAL A 210 -17.88 -12.27 9.46
C VAL A 210 -17.21 -11.79 8.19
N ILE A 211 -16.77 -10.53 8.14
CA ILE A 211 -16.11 -9.99 6.92
C ILE A 211 -14.76 -10.68 6.68
N SER A 212 -13.98 -10.94 7.73
CA SER A 212 -12.70 -11.63 7.56
C SER A 212 -12.91 -13.05 7.04
N VAL A 213 -13.86 -13.82 7.57
CA VAL A 213 -14.16 -15.17 7.07
C VAL A 213 -14.64 -15.12 5.62
N LEU A 214 -15.53 -14.18 5.28
CA LEU A 214 -15.97 -13.96 3.90
C LEU A 214 -14.80 -13.64 2.96
N SER A 215 -13.80 -12.90 3.44
CA SER A 215 -12.62 -12.56 2.63
C SER A 215 -11.85 -13.79 2.15
N VAL A 216 -11.80 -14.87 2.93
CA VAL A 216 -11.13 -16.12 2.53
C VAL A 216 -11.78 -16.69 1.27
N PHE A 217 -13.11 -16.69 1.23
CA PHE A 217 -13.86 -17.23 0.09
C PHE A 217 -13.89 -16.28 -1.10
N VAL A 218 -14.10 -14.98 -0.87
CA VAL A 218 -14.23 -13.98 -1.94
C VAL A 218 -12.90 -13.72 -2.64
N LEU A 219 -11.80 -13.69 -1.88
CA LEU A 219 -10.46 -13.41 -2.41
C LEU A 219 -9.69 -14.67 -2.81
N GLY A 220 -10.20 -15.86 -2.47
CA GLY A 220 -9.53 -17.13 -2.73
C GLY A 220 -8.25 -17.30 -1.92
N ILE A 221 -8.24 -16.86 -0.65
CA ILE A 221 -7.05 -16.88 0.19
C ILE A 221 -6.65 -18.32 0.47
N ASN A 222 -5.46 -18.73 0.00
CA ASN A 222 -4.89 -20.00 0.37
C ASN A 222 -4.46 -20.01 1.85
N PHE A 223 -5.28 -20.62 2.71
CA PHE A 223 -5.05 -20.61 4.16
C PHE A 223 -3.83 -21.44 4.60
N SER A 224 -3.39 -22.42 3.81
CA SER A 224 -2.19 -23.19 4.15
C SER A 224 -0.91 -22.35 4.04
N GLU A 225 -0.85 -21.47 3.04
CA GLU A 225 0.28 -20.59 2.79
C GLU A 225 0.17 -19.26 3.55
N ASN A 226 -1.01 -18.65 3.55
CA ASN A 226 -1.22 -17.28 4.03
C ASN A 226 -2.04 -17.18 5.32
N GLY A 227 -2.47 -18.30 5.91
CA GLY A 227 -3.35 -18.31 7.10
C GLY A 227 -2.73 -17.62 8.31
N GLY A 228 -1.41 -17.76 8.51
CA GLY A 228 -0.69 -17.08 9.60
C GLY A 228 -0.70 -15.55 9.45
N LEU A 229 -0.53 -15.05 8.23
CA LEU A 229 -0.55 -13.61 7.96
C LEU A 229 -1.96 -13.04 8.03
N TRP A 230 -2.95 -13.80 7.55
CA TRP A 230 -4.37 -13.49 7.71
C TRP A 230 -4.78 -13.39 9.19
N LEU A 231 -4.34 -14.33 10.04
CA LEU A 231 -4.61 -14.30 11.48
C LEU A 231 -3.96 -13.10 12.17
N ARG A 232 -2.74 -12.74 11.77
CA ARG A 232 -2.07 -11.52 12.27
C ARG A 232 -2.84 -10.28 11.86
N PHE A 233 -3.28 -10.19 10.60
CA PHE A 233 -4.10 -9.08 10.12
C PHE A 233 -5.39 -8.95 10.94
N PHE A 234 -6.12 -10.06 11.14
CA PHE A 234 -7.31 -10.08 11.99
C PHE A 234 -7.01 -9.68 13.44
N GLY A 235 -5.91 -10.17 14.01
CA GLY A 235 -5.44 -9.82 15.35
C GLY A 235 -5.14 -8.33 15.51
N VAL A 236 -4.50 -7.70 14.51
CA VAL A 236 -4.25 -6.25 14.49
C VAL A 236 -5.57 -5.47 14.41
N ALA A 237 -6.49 -5.90 13.55
CA ALA A 237 -7.82 -5.28 13.45
C ALA A 237 -8.61 -5.36 14.77
N LEU A 238 -8.53 -6.52 15.46
CA LEU A 238 -9.13 -6.69 16.78
C LEU A 238 -8.48 -5.78 17.83
N ALA A 239 -7.14 -5.73 17.89
CA ALA A 239 -6.41 -4.88 18.83
C ALA A 239 -6.75 -3.40 18.60
N TYR A 240 -6.84 -2.97 17.35
CA TYR A 240 -7.26 -1.63 16.97
C TYR A 240 -8.69 -1.31 17.39
N GLY A 241 -9.63 -2.25 17.19
CA GLY A 241 -10.99 -2.11 17.68
C GLY A 241 -11.07 -2.00 19.21
N LEU A 242 -10.30 -2.80 19.95
CA LEU A 242 -10.19 -2.73 21.40
C LEU A 242 -9.60 -1.40 21.87
N PHE A 243 -8.59 -0.87 21.17
CA PHE A 243 -8.06 0.47 21.41
C PHE A 243 -9.16 1.53 21.33
N TRP A 244 -9.99 1.50 20.28
CA TRP A 244 -11.10 2.44 20.15
C TRP A 244 -12.18 2.28 21.23
N LEU A 245 -12.49 1.06 21.64
CA LEU A 245 -13.38 0.82 22.78
C LEU A 245 -12.79 1.40 24.08
N ALA A 246 -11.47 1.35 24.27
CA ALA A 246 -10.80 1.96 25.41
C ALA A 246 -10.86 3.50 25.36
N VAL A 247 -10.65 4.11 24.20
CA VAL A 247 -10.82 5.57 23.98
C VAL A 247 -12.25 6.00 24.30
N ILE A 248 -13.24 5.28 23.78
CA ILE A 248 -14.66 5.51 24.06
C ILE A 248 -14.94 5.41 25.56
N LEU A 249 -14.44 4.36 26.21
CA LEU A 249 -14.61 4.16 27.64
C LEU A 249 -13.98 5.32 28.44
N ALA A 250 -12.79 5.78 28.05
CA ALA A 250 -12.12 6.91 28.69
C ALA A 250 -12.96 8.19 28.61
N VAL A 251 -13.48 8.54 27.42
CA VAL A 251 -14.32 9.74 27.25
C VAL A 251 -15.64 9.61 28.01
N VAL A 252 -16.33 8.48 27.87
CA VAL A 252 -17.62 8.23 28.53
C VAL A 252 -17.47 8.20 30.06
N SER A 253 -16.29 7.85 30.59
CA SER A 253 -16.02 7.82 32.03
C SER A 253 -16.08 9.20 32.70
N PHE A 254 -15.90 10.31 31.94
CA PHE A 254 -16.11 11.66 32.46
C PHE A 254 -17.59 11.99 32.72
N GLN A 255 -18.50 11.12 32.27
CA GLN A 255 -19.95 11.19 32.46
C GLN A 255 -20.57 12.55 32.10
N LYS A 256 -20.03 13.19 31.06
CA LYS A 256 -20.54 14.42 30.44
C LYS A 256 -21.75 14.11 29.55
N SER A 257 -22.30 15.13 28.91
CA SER A 257 -23.46 14.99 28.01
C SER A 257 -23.13 14.17 26.76
N SER A 258 -24.17 13.63 26.12
CA SER A 258 -24.06 12.91 24.85
C SER A 258 -23.38 13.77 23.77
N ALA A 259 -23.73 15.06 23.70
CA ALA A 259 -23.12 16.00 22.77
C ALA A 259 -21.61 16.18 23.02
N PHE A 260 -21.20 16.34 24.29
CA PHE A 260 -19.78 16.45 24.64
C PHE A 260 -18.99 15.20 24.25
N ASN A 261 -19.52 14.01 24.55
CA ASN A 261 -18.87 12.75 24.24
C ASN A 261 -18.70 12.57 22.72
N ALA A 262 -19.76 12.85 21.94
CA ALA A 262 -19.72 12.75 20.48
C ALA A 262 -18.67 13.70 19.88
N LEU A 263 -18.68 14.97 20.27
CA LEU A 263 -17.72 15.96 19.79
C LEU A 263 -16.28 15.62 20.17
N THR A 264 -16.05 15.18 21.40
CA THR A 264 -14.71 14.79 21.88
C THR A 264 -14.19 13.57 21.13
N LEU A 265 -15.02 12.53 20.96
CA LEU A 265 -14.63 11.32 20.24
C LEU A 265 -14.38 11.59 18.76
N LEU A 266 -15.20 12.44 18.13
CA LEU A 266 -14.97 12.89 16.75
C LEU A 266 -13.66 13.68 16.64
N ALA A 267 -13.38 14.58 17.58
CA ALA A 267 -12.12 15.34 17.59
C ALA A 267 -10.90 14.42 17.76
N VAL A 268 -10.97 13.45 18.67
CA VAL A 268 -9.90 12.43 18.84
C VAL A 268 -9.71 11.62 17.55
N TRP A 269 -10.81 11.23 16.89
CA TRP A 269 -10.75 10.56 15.59
C TRP A 269 -10.07 11.40 14.51
N ILE A 270 -10.45 12.68 14.36
CA ILE A 270 -9.82 13.59 13.41
C ILE A 270 -8.32 13.72 13.72
N VAL A 271 -7.96 13.90 14.99
CA VAL A 271 -6.56 14.06 15.39
C VAL A 271 -5.75 12.81 15.07
N LEU A 272 -6.22 11.63 15.47
CA LEU A 272 -5.44 10.40 15.34
C LEU A 272 -5.36 9.89 13.90
N ILE A 273 -6.41 10.10 13.09
CA ILE A 273 -6.51 9.48 11.76
C ILE A 273 -6.19 10.46 10.64
N VAL A 274 -6.43 11.77 10.82
CA VAL A 274 -6.23 12.77 9.78
C VAL A 274 -5.04 13.66 10.10
N VAL A 275 -5.07 14.33 11.26
CA VAL A 275 -4.07 15.36 11.59
C VAL A 275 -2.71 14.74 11.86
N LEU A 276 -2.65 13.69 12.70
CA LEU A 276 -1.40 13.07 13.09
C LEU A 276 -0.67 12.46 11.88
N PRO A 277 -1.30 11.64 11.00
CA PRO A 277 -0.62 11.11 9.82
C PRO A 277 -0.18 12.20 8.84
N ALA A 278 -1.02 13.21 8.59
CA ALA A 278 -0.68 14.32 7.71
C ALA A 278 0.50 15.14 8.25
N PHE A 279 0.51 15.41 9.56
CA PHE A 279 1.61 16.10 10.22
C PHE A 279 2.89 15.27 10.17
N THR A 280 2.83 13.96 10.44
CA THR A 280 4.00 13.09 10.33
C THR A 280 4.54 13.02 8.92
N GLN A 281 3.67 12.93 7.91
CA GLN A 281 4.08 12.94 6.50
C GLN A 281 4.78 14.26 6.16
N GLN A 282 4.17 15.40 6.52
CA GLN A 282 4.75 16.72 6.25
C GLN A 282 6.08 16.92 6.98
N TRP A 283 6.17 16.47 8.23
CA TRP A 283 7.40 16.58 9.02
C TRP A 283 8.51 15.73 8.40
N LEU A 284 8.22 14.50 7.96
CA LEU A 284 9.17 13.66 7.25
C LEU A 284 9.63 14.34 5.95
N THR A 285 8.71 14.86 5.13
CA THR A 285 9.05 15.57 3.88
C THR A 285 10.00 16.73 4.12
N VAL A 286 9.78 17.54 5.16
CA VAL A 286 10.65 18.70 5.48
C VAL A 286 11.98 18.28 6.11
N SER A 287 12.04 17.11 6.75
CA SER A 287 13.25 16.61 7.40
C SER A 287 14.17 15.82 6.45
N GLN A 288 13.66 15.42 5.28
CA GLN A 288 14.44 14.71 4.26
C GLN A 288 15.52 15.64 3.68
N PRO A 289 16.80 15.21 3.61
CA PRO A 289 17.91 16.05 3.14
C PRO A 289 17.75 16.49 1.68
N ILE A 290 17.14 15.64 0.86
CA ILE A 290 16.92 15.87 -0.57
C ILE A 290 15.45 15.63 -0.88
N ASP A 291 14.77 16.66 -1.39
CA ASP A 291 13.42 16.53 -1.93
C ASP A 291 13.46 15.60 -3.16
N ARG A 292 12.59 14.59 -3.20
CA ARG A 292 12.48 13.65 -4.32
C ARG A 292 12.36 14.36 -5.67
N SER A 293 11.62 15.47 -5.73
CA SER A 293 11.46 16.24 -6.98
C SER A 293 12.76 16.91 -7.43
N VAL A 294 13.59 17.38 -6.48
CA VAL A 294 14.92 17.92 -6.77
C VAL A 294 15.84 16.79 -7.24
N PHE A 295 15.76 15.63 -6.59
CA PHE A 295 16.54 14.46 -6.99
C PHE A 295 16.18 13.99 -8.40
N GLU A 296 14.89 13.83 -8.72
CA GLU A 296 14.43 13.44 -10.07
C GLU A 296 14.87 14.46 -11.14
N ASN A 297 14.84 15.76 -10.85
CA ASN A 297 15.36 16.78 -11.76
C ASN A 297 16.87 16.67 -11.95
N LEU A 298 17.63 16.41 -10.88
CA LEU A 298 19.08 16.23 -10.96
C LEU A 298 19.44 14.99 -11.80
N VAL A 299 18.75 13.87 -11.57
CA VAL A 299 18.91 12.66 -12.38
C VAL A 299 18.65 12.97 -13.86
N ARG A 300 17.58 13.71 -14.16
CA ARG A 300 17.25 14.13 -15.54
C ARG A 300 18.34 15.02 -16.14
N ASP A 301 18.79 16.02 -15.38
CA ASP A 301 19.74 17.02 -15.86
C ASP A 301 21.11 16.38 -16.12
N GLU A 302 21.60 15.50 -15.24
CA GLU A 302 22.86 14.76 -15.43
C GLU A 302 22.78 13.84 -16.65
N TYR A 303 21.62 13.21 -16.90
CA TYR A 303 21.39 12.42 -18.11
C TYR A 303 21.34 13.22 -19.39
N SER A 304 20.95 14.50 -19.31
CA SER A 304 20.84 15.39 -20.48
C SER A 304 22.18 15.99 -20.89
N MET A 305 23.19 15.95 -20.01
CA MET A 305 24.52 16.46 -20.30
C MET A 305 25.29 15.51 -21.21
N GLU A 306 25.54 15.94 -22.45
CA GLU A 306 26.46 15.24 -23.34
C GLU A 306 27.91 15.46 -22.89
N ARG A 307 28.56 14.38 -22.41
CA ARG A 307 29.99 14.38 -22.09
C ARG A 307 30.78 13.74 -23.25
N PRO A 308 31.90 14.35 -23.68
CA PRO A 308 32.76 13.76 -24.71
C PRO A 308 33.29 12.39 -24.28
N ASP A 309 33.39 11.45 -25.23
CA ASP A 309 33.89 10.09 -24.99
C ASP A 309 35.27 10.06 -24.34
N SER A 310 36.14 11.02 -24.68
CA SER A 310 37.49 11.15 -24.11
C SER A 310 37.50 11.36 -22.60
N VAL A 311 36.44 11.94 -22.03
CA VAL A 311 36.31 12.19 -20.60
C VAL A 311 35.84 10.92 -19.89
N VAL A 312 34.77 10.30 -20.38
CA VAL A 312 34.14 9.14 -19.71
C VAL A 312 34.91 7.84 -19.90
N LEU A 313 35.55 7.63 -21.06
CA LEU A 313 36.27 6.39 -21.37
C LEU A 313 37.54 6.22 -20.53
N LYS A 314 38.23 7.33 -20.21
CA LYS A 314 39.46 7.29 -19.40
C LYS A 314 39.20 6.63 -18.04
N ASP A 315 38.21 7.13 -17.32
CA ASP A 315 37.86 6.63 -15.99
C ASP A 315 37.20 5.25 -16.05
N TYR A 316 36.43 4.98 -17.11
CA TYR A 316 35.84 3.66 -17.37
C TYR A 316 36.92 2.58 -17.54
N TYR A 317 37.94 2.81 -18.38
CA TYR A 317 39.01 1.83 -18.60
C TYR A 317 39.93 1.65 -17.40
N ALA A 318 40.07 2.66 -16.54
CA ALA A 318 40.76 2.50 -15.26
C ALA A 318 40.05 1.50 -14.33
N ARG A 319 38.72 1.43 -14.38
CA ARG A 319 37.88 0.50 -13.60
C ARG A 319 37.67 -0.86 -14.27
N HIS A 320 37.67 -0.90 -15.60
CA HIS A 320 37.53 -2.12 -16.41
C HIS A 320 38.76 -2.34 -17.32
N PRO A 321 39.95 -2.69 -16.77
CA PRO A 321 41.16 -2.86 -17.58
C PRO A 321 41.05 -3.97 -18.63
N ASP A 322 40.20 -4.97 -18.38
CA ASP A 322 39.87 -6.07 -19.29
C ASP A 322 39.15 -5.62 -20.57
N ARG A 323 38.59 -4.41 -20.57
CA ARG A 323 37.86 -3.82 -21.70
C ARG A 323 38.66 -2.75 -22.45
N TYR A 324 39.92 -2.53 -22.06
CA TYR A 324 40.82 -1.59 -22.72
C TYR A 324 41.58 -2.27 -23.86
N PHE A 325 41.40 -1.76 -25.09
CA PHE A 325 42.03 -2.30 -26.29
C PHE A 325 42.83 -1.19 -27.01
N PRO A 326 44.16 -1.10 -26.79
CA PRO A 326 44.98 0.03 -27.22
C PRO A 326 45.16 0.18 -28.74
N GLU A 327 44.95 -0.88 -29.54
CA GLU A 327 45.17 -0.88 -30.99
C GLU A 327 43.89 -0.89 -31.84
N ASP A 328 42.71 -0.80 -31.21
CA ASP A 328 41.44 -1.03 -31.90
C ASP A 328 40.95 0.21 -32.66
N THR A 329 41.61 0.50 -33.78
CA THR A 329 41.15 1.42 -34.85
C THR A 329 40.17 0.75 -35.82
N ALA A 330 39.87 -0.54 -35.64
CA ALA A 330 38.87 -1.22 -36.44
C ALA A 330 37.49 -0.67 -36.09
N LYS A 331 36.65 -0.42 -37.10
CA LYS A 331 35.23 -0.06 -36.98
C LYS A 331 34.40 -1.22 -36.37
N ARG A 332 34.81 -1.76 -35.23
CA ARG A 332 33.98 -2.61 -34.36
C ARG A 332 33.27 -1.69 -33.40
N ASP A 333 32.09 -1.29 -33.82
CA ASP A 333 31.12 -0.42 -33.16
C ASP A 333 31.65 0.41 -31.96
N PRO A 334 32.49 1.44 -32.20
CA PRO A 334 33.07 2.28 -31.16
C PRO A 334 32.02 3.02 -30.31
N GLU A 335 30.80 3.19 -30.84
CA GLU A 335 29.72 3.97 -30.23
C GLU A 335 29.20 3.35 -28.92
N LEU A 336 29.30 2.02 -28.79
CA LEU A 336 28.77 1.30 -27.63
C LEU A 336 29.61 1.47 -26.37
N ARG A 337 30.94 1.62 -26.50
CA ARG A 337 31.82 1.80 -25.33
C ARG A 337 31.59 3.16 -24.69
N GLY A 338 31.56 4.22 -25.49
CA GLY A 338 31.22 5.56 -25.03
C GLY A 338 29.83 5.57 -24.39
N TYR A 339 28.86 4.89 -24.99
CA TYR A 339 27.53 4.73 -24.41
C TYR A 339 27.52 4.08 -23.03
N TYR A 340 28.12 2.90 -22.85
CA TYR A 340 28.15 2.23 -21.54
C TYR A 340 28.96 3.02 -20.51
N ALA A 341 30.08 3.61 -20.92
CA ALA A 341 30.90 4.46 -20.05
C ALA A 341 30.12 5.69 -19.56
N ARG A 342 29.31 6.34 -20.42
CA ARG A 342 28.44 7.45 -20.02
C ARG A 342 27.39 7.00 -19.01
N ASN A 343 26.66 5.92 -19.27
CA ASN A 343 25.59 5.46 -18.37
C ASN A 343 26.15 5.07 -16.99
N GLU A 344 27.28 4.35 -16.95
CA GLU A 344 27.93 3.98 -15.69
C GLU A 344 28.48 5.21 -14.95
N TRP A 345 29.06 6.17 -15.67
CA TRP A 345 29.55 7.40 -15.08
C TRP A 345 28.42 8.21 -14.42
N VAL A 346 27.26 8.31 -15.07
CA VAL A 346 26.09 8.99 -14.48
C VAL A 346 25.62 8.24 -13.24
N ASP A 347 25.56 6.91 -13.29
CA ASP A 347 25.15 6.12 -12.12
C ASP A 347 26.12 6.33 -10.94
N LEU A 348 27.44 6.28 -11.16
CA LEU A 348 28.44 6.56 -10.13
C LEU A 348 28.39 7.99 -9.58
N THR A 349 28.01 8.96 -10.42
CA THR A 349 27.87 10.36 -9.99
C THR A 349 26.66 10.54 -9.09
N LEU A 350 25.58 9.82 -9.37
CA LEU A 350 24.32 9.87 -8.60
C LEU A 350 24.34 8.97 -7.36
N GLU A 351 25.14 7.91 -7.33
CA GLU A 351 25.19 6.90 -6.25
C GLU A 351 25.31 7.50 -4.84
N PRO A 352 26.22 8.46 -4.55
CA PRO A 352 26.30 9.07 -3.22
C PRO A 352 25.03 9.83 -2.82
N LEU A 353 24.35 10.44 -3.79
CA LEU A 353 23.12 11.19 -3.56
C LEU A 353 21.93 10.26 -3.34
N VAL A 354 21.87 9.14 -4.07
CA VAL A 354 20.90 8.06 -3.82
C VAL A 354 21.08 7.52 -2.41
N HIS A 355 22.32 7.20 -2.01
CA HIS A 355 22.60 6.74 -0.65
C HIS A 355 22.20 7.76 0.42
N ALA A 356 22.39 9.06 0.16
CA ALA A 356 21.94 10.11 1.06
C ALA A 356 20.40 10.28 1.10
N TYR A 357 19.71 9.93 0.02
CA TYR A 357 18.25 9.93 -0.06
C TYR A 357 17.61 8.69 0.58
N GLU A 358 18.30 7.54 0.53
CA GLU A 358 17.81 6.27 1.10
C GLU A 358 18.15 6.08 2.59
N ALA A 359 19.12 6.83 3.13
CA ALA A 359 19.56 6.80 4.53
C ALA A 359 18.62 7.57 5.46
#